data_AF-A0A2W6CCH1-F1
#
_entry.id   AF-A0A2W6CCH1-F1
#
_cell.length_a   1.000
_cell.length_b   1.000
_cell.length_c   1.000
_cell.angle_alpha   90.00
_cell.angle_beta   90.00
_cell.angle_gamma   90.00
#
_symmetry.space_group_name_H-M   'P 1'
#
loop_
_entity.id
_entity.type
_entity.pdbx_description
1 polymer ?
#
loop_
_entity_poly.entity_id
_entity_poly.type
_entity_poly.pdbx_seq_one_letter_code
_entity_poly.pdbx_strand_id
1 'polypeptide(L)' 'MGVRVRRSAVVVGAGLGGLATAIRLRHAGWDVTVLEKNNCVGGRCNVLREDGFTFDT' A
#
# COMPACT_ATOMS: atom_id res chain seq x y z
N MET A 1 -22.64 -2.84 26.83
CA MET A 1 -21.84 -2.07 25.85
C MET A 1 -20.86 -3.05 25.21
N GLY A 2 -21.12 -3.52 23.99
CA GLY A 2 -20.33 -4.61 23.38
C GLY A 2 -18.99 -4.12 22.83
N VAL A 3 -17.89 -4.80 23.18
CA VAL A 3 -16.57 -4.55 22.58
C VAL A 3 -16.64 -4.94 21.10
N ARG A 4 -16.54 -3.96 20.20
CA ARG A 4 -16.50 -4.21 18.76
C ARG A 4 -15.07 -4.62 18.40
N VAL A 5 -14.85 -5.90 18.11
CA VAL A 5 -13.53 -6.39 17.66
C VAL A 5 -13.20 -5.73 16.33
N ARG A 6 -12.16 -4.89 16.31
CA ARG A 6 -11.60 -4.36 15.05
C ARG A 6 -10.94 -5.52 14.32
N ARG A 7 -11.32 -5.74 13.06
CA ARG A 7 -10.70 -6.73 12.19
C ARG A 7 -9.36 -6.18 11.70
N SER A 8 -8.33 -7.01 11.62
CA SER A 8 -7.00 -6.60 11.17
C SER A 8 -6.59 -7.35 9.91
N ALA A 9 -5.81 -6.70 9.04
CA ALA A 9 -5.27 -7.29 7.82
C ALA A 9 -3.83 -6.84 7.58
N VAL A 10 -3.01 -7.74 7.03
CA VAL A 10 -1.67 -7.43 6.52
C VAL A 10 -1.69 -7.58 5.00
N VAL A 11 -1.31 -6.53 4.29
CA VAL A 11 -1.17 -6.53 2.83
C VAL A 11 0.32 -6.55 2.47
N VAL A 12 0.75 -7.55 1.73
CA VAL A 12 2.15 -7.70 1.30
C VAL A 12 2.30 -7.18 -0.13
N GLY A 13 3.16 -6.17 -0.31
CA GLY A 13 3.39 -5.42 -1.53
C GLY A 13 2.60 -4.11 -1.57
N ALA A 14 3.31 -3.00 -1.82
CA ALA A 14 2.74 -1.66 -1.98
C ALA A 14 2.74 -1.20 -3.45
N GLY A 15 2.52 -2.13 -4.39
CA GLY A 15 2.13 -1.80 -5.76
C GLY A 15 0.67 -1.37 -5.86
N LEU A 16 0.21 -0.98 -7.06
CA LEU A 16 -1.17 -0.51 -7.28
C LEU A 16 -2.25 -1.42 -6.68
N GLY A 17 -2.16 -2.73 -6.90
CA GLY A 17 -3.14 -3.69 -6.37
C GLY A 17 -3.13 -3.79 -4.83
N GLY A 18 -1.94 -3.78 -4.23
CA GLY A 18 -1.79 -3.84 -2.77
C GLY A 18 -2.31 -2.57 -2.09
N LEU A 19 -1.95 -1.39 -2.60
CA LEU A 19 -2.47 -0.13 -2.11
C LEU A 19 -3.99 -0.01 -2.30
N ALA A 20 -4.51 -0.39 -3.47
CA ALA A 20 -5.95 -0.41 -3.71
C ALA A 20 -6.69 -1.31 -2.70
N THR A 21 -6.12 -2.49 -2.41
CA THR A 21 -6.67 -3.43 -1.43
C THR A 21 -6.65 -2.85 -0.02
N ALA A 22 -5.51 -2.29 0.41
CA ALA A 22 -5.35 -1.67 1.71
C ALA A 22 -6.32 -0.51 1.94
N ILE A 23 -6.50 0.36 0.93
CA ILE A 23 -7.45 1.48 0.96
C ILE A 23 -8.88 0.96 1.14
N ARG A 24 -9.29 -0.06 0.38
CA ARG A 24 -10.64 -0.64 0.51
C ARG A 24 -10.87 -1.29 1.87
N LEU A 25 -9.88 -1.99 2.42
CA LEU A 25 -9.96 -2.59 3.75
C LEU A 25 -10.04 -1.53 4.86
N ARG A 26 -9.24 -0.45 4.79
CA ARG A 26 -9.35 0.67 5.74
C ARG A 26 -10.71 1.34 5.65
N HIS A 27 -11.22 1.56 4.44
CA HIS A 27 -12.55 2.11 4.22
C HIS A 27 -13.66 1.23 4.83
N ALA A 28 -13.51 -0.10 4.75
CA ALA A 28 -14.39 -1.07 5.41
C ALA A 28 -14.20 -1.19 6.94
N GLY A 29 -13.35 -0.36 7.55
CA GLY A 29 -13.17 -0.29 9.01
C GLY A 29 -12.14 -1.25 9.60
N TRP A 30 -11.36 -1.95 8.76
CA TRP A 30 -10.29 -2.84 9.22
C TRP A 30 -9.08 -2.05 9.69
N ASP A 31 -8.30 -2.55 10.64
CA ASP A 31 -6.94 -2.06 10.89
C ASP A 31 -5.97 -2.72 9.89
N VAL A 32 -5.14 -1.94 9.19
CA VAL A 32 -4.40 -2.45 8.03
C VAL A 32 -2.93 -2.06 8.11
N THR A 33 -2.06 -3.07 8.02
CA THR A 33 -0.62 -2.91 7.86
C THR A 33 -0.23 -3.26 6.43
N VAL A 34 0.55 -2.41 5.76
CA VAL A 34 1.12 -2.68 4.45
C VAL A 34 2.62 -2.91 4.59
N LEU A 35 3.13 -4.00 4.02
CA LEU A 35 4.56 -4.33 4.01
C LEU A 35 5.09 -4.25 2.58
N GLU A 36 6.10 -3.43 2.36
CA GLU A 36 6.81 -3.29 1.08
C GLU A 36 8.29 -3.57 1.30
N LYS A 37 8.92 -4.31 0.38
CA LYS A 37 10.34 -4.65 0.48
C LYS A 37 11.23 -3.49 0.04
N ASN A 38 10.74 -2.64 -0.86
CA ASN A 38 11.47 -1.53 -1.44
C ASN A 38 11.34 -0.26 -0.58
N ASN A 39 12.26 0.69 -0.78
CA ASN A 39 12.23 1.99 -0.09
C ASN A 39 11.09 2.91 -0.57
N CYS A 40 10.40 2.54 -1.65
CA CYS A 40 9.31 3.31 -2.23
C CYS A 40 8.14 2.40 -2.58
N VAL A 41 6.94 2.99 -2.56
CA VAL A 41 5.70 2.35 -3.01
C VAL A 41 5.52 2.56 -4.52
N GLY A 42 4.51 1.90 -5.12
CA GLY A 42 4.17 2.03 -6.53
C GLY A 42 4.44 0.77 -7.34
N GLY A 43 5.40 -0.07 -6.90
CA GLY A 43 5.74 -1.31 -7.59
C GLY A 43 6.29 -1.02 -9.00
N ARG A 44 5.57 -1.45 -10.04
CA ARG A 44 5.88 -1.19 -11.46
C ARG A 44 5.28 0.13 -12.00
N CYS A 45 4.80 0.96 -11.10
CA CYS A 45 4.30 2.30 -11.42
C CYS A 45 5.10 3.27 -10.58
N ASN A 46 6.38 3.41 -10.94
CA ASN A 46 7.33 4.21 -10.21
C ASN A 46 8.03 5.19 -11.16
N VAL A 47 8.83 6.07 -10.57
CA VAL A 47 9.55 7.11 -11.30
C VAL A 47 11.03 7.00 -11.00
N LEU A 48 11.82 6.77 -12.05
CA LEU A 48 13.28 6.87 -11.97
C LEU A 48 13.71 8.30 -12.30
N ARG A 49 14.52 8.89 -11.41
CA ARG A 49 15.15 10.20 -11.64
C ARG A 49 16.66 10.02 -11.67
N GLU A 50 17.28 10.33 -12.79
CA GLU A 50 18.71 10.15 -13.03
C GLU A 50 19.23 11.26 -13.94
N ASP A 51 20.36 11.88 -13.58
CA ASP A 51 21.03 12.94 -14.34
C ASP A 51 20.12 14.08 -14.83
N GLY A 52 19.11 14.45 -14.04
CA GLY A 52 18.15 15.51 -14.35
C GLY A 52 16.98 15.06 -15.25
N PHE A 53 16.95 13.81 -15.68
CA PHE A 53 15.85 13.22 -16.42
C PHE A 53 14.86 12.50 -15.49
N THR A 54 13.64 12.29 -15.99
CA THR A 54 12.57 11.58 -15.27
C THR A 54 11.93 10.56 -16.20
N PHE A 55 11.86 9.31 -15.77
CA PHE A 55 11.33 8.19 -16.53
C PHE A 55 10.25 7.46 -15.75
N ASP A 56 9.19 7.05 -16.45
CA ASP A 56 8.24 6.08 -15.93
C ASP A 56 8.85 4.67 -15.99
N THR A 57 8.74 3.94 -14.89
CA THR A 57 9.28 2.57 -14.73
C THR A 57 8.26 1.63 -14.12
#